data_AF-A0A7C4VJV2-F1
#
_entry.id   AF-A0A7C4VJV2-F1
#
_cell.length_a   1.000
_cell.length_b   1.000
_cell.length_c   1.000
_cell.angle_alpha   90.00
_cell.angle_beta   90.00
_cell.angle_gamma   90.00
#
_symmetry.space_group_name_H-M   'P 1'
#
loop_
_entity.id
_entity.type
_entity.pdbx_description
1 polymer ?
#
loop_
_entity_poly.entity_id
_entity_poly.type
_entity_poly.pdbx_seq_one_letter_code
_entity_poly.pdbx_strand_id
1 'polypeptide(L)'
;MKDEEEGETSYSISLALPRAKGAKKDAPIDASERERLQIALREKLHAAELDVRQRPRKTDSAEVYVHDEFIGTLSADEDEGYFLTMSILDIDLNGED
;
A
#
# COMPACT_ATOMS: atom_id res chain seq x y z
N MET A 1 -4.51 12.62 5.00
CA MET A 1 -4.26 14.08 5.15
C MET A 1 -4.83 14.75 3.90
N LYS A 2 -5.56 15.87 4.02
CA LYS A 2 -6.16 16.56 2.87
C LYS A 2 -5.23 17.69 2.48
N ASP A 3 -4.63 17.61 1.30
CA ASP A 3 -3.87 18.69 0.68
C ASP A 3 -4.79 19.37 -0.36
N GLU A 4 -5.11 20.64 -0.13
CA GLU A 4 -5.87 21.49 -1.06
C GLU A 4 -4.87 22.40 -1.78
N GLU A 5 -4.17 21.86 -2.79
CA GLU A 5 -3.52 22.67 -3.83
C GLU A 5 -4.55 22.86 -4.95
N GLU A 6 -4.68 24.08 -5.47
CA GLU A 6 -5.80 24.53 -6.31
C GLU A 6 -6.12 23.59 -7.49
N GLY A 7 -7.15 22.76 -7.34
CA GLY A 7 -7.77 21.99 -8.43
C GLY A 7 -7.63 20.46 -8.37
N GLU A 8 -6.78 19.90 -7.49
CA GLU A 8 -6.53 18.45 -7.42
C GLU A 8 -6.65 17.96 -5.98
N THR A 9 -7.89 17.67 -5.53
CA THR A 9 -8.07 17.08 -4.20
C THR A 9 -7.55 15.65 -4.22
N SER A 10 -6.53 15.39 -3.39
CA SER A 10 -5.96 14.05 -3.22
C SER A 10 -6.15 13.58 -1.79
N TYR A 11 -6.60 12.34 -1.63
CA TYR A 11 -6.84 11.70 -0.35
C TYR A 11 -5.75 10.67 -0.09
N SER A 12 -5.02 10.86 1.02
CA SER A 12 -4.07 9.87 1.51
C SER A 12 -4.66 9.06 2.66
N ILE A 13 -4.73 7.73 2.48
CA ILE A 13 -5.06 6.80 3.58
C ILE A 13 -3.78 6.07 4.01
N SER A 14 -3.61 5.94 5.33
CA SER A 14 -2.51 5.19 5.92
C SER A 14 -3.05 3.96 6.64
N LEU A 15 -2.61 2.77 6.25
CA LEU A 15 -2.99 1.51 6.90
C LEU A 15 -1.75 0.81 7.47
N ALA A 16 -1.77 0.55 8.77
CA ALA A 16 -0.73 -0.22 9.44
C ALA A 16 -0.99 -1.73 9.31
N LEU A 17 0.05 -2.48 8.93
CA LEU A 17 0.06 -3.93 8.82
C LEU A 17 1.18 -4.52 9.69
N PRO A 18 0.88 -5.52 10.54
CA PRO A 18 1.89 -6.15 11.38
C PRO A 18 2.82 -7.03 10.54
N ARG A 19 4.09 -7.11 10.95
CA ARG A 19 5.07 -8.05 10.37
C ARG A 19 4.69 -9.51 10.60
N ALA A 20 5.24 -10.41 9.81
CA ALA A 20 5.09 -11.83 10.06
C ALA A 20 5.63 -12.20 11.45
N LYS A 21 5.00 -13.18 12.09
CA LYS A 21 5.39 -13.60 13.45
C LYS A 21 6.85 -14.08 13.45
N GLY A 22 7.71 -13.41 14.21
CA GLY A 22 9.14 -13.73 14.30
C GLY A 22 10.00 -13.09 13.21
N ALA A 23 9.43 -12.25 12.34
CA ALA A 23 10.22 -11.46 11.39
C ALA A 23 11.08 -10.42 12.13
N LYS A 24 12.30 -10.20 11.61
CA LYS A 24 13.18 -9.14 12.12
C LYS A 24 12.61 -7.76 11.76
N LYS A 25 12.95 -6.74 12.56
CA LYS A 25 12.60 -5.32 12.33
C LYS A 25 13.20 -4.71 11.05
N ASP A 26 14.22 -5.35 10.48
CA ASP A 26 14.86 -4.90 9.23
C ASP A 26 14.72 -5.93 8.11
N ALA A 27 13.80 -6.89 8.27
CA ALA A 27 13.58 -7.89 7.24
C ALA A 27 13.11 -7.22 5.94
N PRO A 28 13.73 -7.54 4.78
CA PRO A 28 13.29 -7.02 3.50
C PRO A 28 11.91 -7.55 3.15
N ILE A 29 11.18 -6.82 2.31
CA ILE A 29 9.95 -7.28 1.67
C ILE A 29 10.35 -8.24 0.54
N ASP A 30 10.68 -9.48 0.92
CA ASP A 30 10.88 -10.61 0.02
C ASP A 30 9.56 -11.05 -0.65
N ALA A 31 9.64 -11.89 -1.68
CA ALA A 31 8.49 -12.51 -2.34
C ALA A 31 7.47 -13.10 -1.35
N SER A 32 7.92 -13.79 -0.30
CA SER A 32 7.03 -14.44 0.67
C SER A 32 6.27 -13.41 1.52
N GLU A 33 6.95 -12.37 1.99
CA GLU A 33 6.31 -11.32 2.79
C GLU A 33 5.40 -10.46 1.93
N ARG A 34 5.77 -10.23 0.67
CA ARG A 34 4.93 -9.54 -0.32
C ARG A 34 3.63 -10.28 -0.60
N GLU A 35 3.66 -11.61 -0.75
CA GLU A 35 2.46 -12.43 -0.90
C GLU A 35 1.54 -12.32 0.33
N ARG A 36 2.13 -12.40 1.54
CA ARG A 36 1.38 -12.22 2.80
C ARG A 36 0.72 -10.84 2.86
N LEU A 37 1.46 -9.79 2.54
CA LEU A 37 0.97 -8.42 2.54
C LEU A 37 -0.14 -8.21 1.52
N GLN A 38 0.00 -8.80 0.33
CA GLN A 38 -1.04 -8.79 -0.69
C GLN A 38 -2.33 -9.42 -0.20
N ILE A 39 -2.27 -10.61 0.41
CA ILE A 39 -3.45 -11.28 0.97
C ILE A 39 -4.10 -10.39 2.05
N ALA A 40 -3.31 -9.88 2.98
CA ALA A 40 -3.82 -9.02 4.06
C ALA A 40 -4.47 -7.73 3.52
N LEU A 41 -3.92 -7.13 2.48
CA LEU A 41 -4.47 -5.95 1.82
C LEU A 41 -5.75 -6.25 1.06
N ARG A 42 -5.81 -7.38 0.33
CA ARG A 42 -7.03 -7.84 -0.35
C ARG A 42 -8.17 -8.03 0.63
N GLU A 43 -7.89 -8.63 1.79
CA GLU A 43 -8.90 -8.83 2.86
C GLU A 43 -9.33 -7.51 3.51
N LYS A 44 -8.38 -6.61 3.79
CA LYS A 44 -8.68 -5.33 4.48
C LYS A 44 -9.37 -4.29 3.59
N LEU A 45 -9.00 -4.24 2.31
CA LEU A 45 -9.50 -3.25 1.35
C LEU A 45 -10.61 -3.82 0.45
N HIS A 46 -10.96 -5.10 0.62
CA HIS A 46 -11.93 -5.81 -0.24
C HIS A 46 -11.59 -5.74 -1.74
N ALA A 47 -10.32 -5.58 -2.08
CA ALA A 47 -9.82 -5.40 -3.44
C ALA A 47 -9.17 -6.68 -3.96
N ALA A 48 -9.94 -7.63 -4.51
CA ALA A 48 -9.44 -8.95 -4.91
C ALA A 48 -8.34 -8.91 -5.99
N GLU A 49 -8.36 -7.88 -6.84
CA GLU A 49 -7.41 -7.68 -7.94
C GLU A 49 -6.16 -6.88 -7.52
N LEU A 50 -6.01 -6.59 -6.22
CA LEU A 50 -4.84 -5.89 -5.69
C LEU A 50 -3.58 -6.75 -5.85
N ASP A 51 -2.51 -6.15 -6.37
CA ASP A 51 -1.20 -6.77 -6.57
C ASP A 51 -0.12 -5.95 -5.84
N VAL A 52 0.76 -6.62 -5.11
CA VAL A 52 1.89 -5.97 -4.45
C VAL A 52 3.16 -6.32 -5.21
N ARG A 53 3.84 -5.32 -5.76
CA ARG A 53 5.01 -5.47 -6.63
C ARG A 53 6.29 -5.02 -5.93
N GLN A 54 7.37 -5.77 -6.18
CA GLN A 54 8.68 -5.42 -5.66
C GLN A 54 9.23 -4.17 -6.34
N ARG A 55 10.02 -3.37 -5.63
CA ARG A 55 10.75 -2.25 -6.21
C ARG A 55 12.19 -2.68 -6.54
N PRO A 56 12.70 -2.41 -7.74
CA PRO A 56 14.01 -2.93 -8.18
C PRO A 56 15.21 -2.39 -7.38
N ARG A 57 15.05 -1.29 -6.64
CA ARG A 57 16.12 -0.64 -5.87
C ARG A 57 15.86 -0.52 -4.37
N LYS A 58 14.67 -0.91 -3.91
CA LYS A 58 14.22 -0.71 -2.54
C LYS A 58 13.69 -2.02 -1.98
N THR A 59 14.28 -2.49 -0.89
CA THR A 59 13.87 -3.73 -0.22
C THR A 59 12.95 -3.47 0.97
N ASP A 60 12.92 -2.22 1.43
CA ASP A 60 12.05 -1.69 2.49
C ASP A 60 10.67 -1.25 1.98
N SER A 61 10.43 -1.23 0.67
CA SER A 61 9.16 -0.78 0.11
C SER A 61 8.71 -1.58 -1.10
N ALA A 62 7.39 -1.62 -1.28
CA ALA A 62 6.70 -2.25 -2.40
C ALA A 62 5.70 -1.28 -3.01
N GLU A 63 5.34 -1.51 -4.26
CA GLU A 63 4.29 -0.77 -4.97
C GLU A 63 3.00 -1.57 -4.92
N VAL A 64 1.87 -0.88 -4.79
CA VAL A 64 0.55 -1.51 -4.74
C VAL A 64 -0.24 -1.08 -5.96
N TYR A 65 -0.79 -2.07 -6.65
CA TYR A 65 -1.54 -1.91 -7.87
C TYR A 65 -2.94 -2.51 -7.75
N VAL A 66 -3.92 -1.96 -8.45
CA VAL A 66 -5.25 -2.54 -8.65
C VAL A 66 -5.58 -2.42 -10.13
N HIS A 67 -5.99 -3.50 -10.80
CA HIS A 67 -6.19 -3.51 -12.26
C HIS A 67 -5.01 -2.96 -13.09
N ASP A 68 -3.78 -3.22 -12.64
CA ASP A 68 -2.53 -2.68 -13.23
C ASP A 68 -2.32 -1.16 -13.06
N GLU A 69 -3.22 -0.46 -12.38
CA GLU A 69 -3.06 0.94 -11.98
C GLU A 69 -2.34 1.05 -10.64
N PHE A 70 -1.37 1.97 -10.55
CA PHE A 70 -0.65 2.25 -9.31
C PHE A 70 -1.54 3.06 -8.36
N ILE A 71 -1.82 2.49 -7.18
CA ILE A 71 -2.66 3.15 -6.17
C ILE A 71 -1.87 3.66 -4.96
N GLY A 72 -0.65 3.14 -4.73
CA GLY A 72 0.08 3.51 -3.53
C GLY A 72 1.37 2.74 -3.29
N THR A 73 2.04 3.10 -2.20
CA THR A 73 3.28 2.45 -1.74
C THR A 73 3.09 1.80 -0.40
N LEU A 74 3.69 0.62 -0.22
CA LEU A 74 3.89 0.00 1.08
C LEU A 74 5.32 0.29 1.54
N SER A 75 5.48 0.82 2.75
CA SER A 75 6.79 1.10 3.36
C SER A 75 6.94 0.33 4.67
N ALA A 76 8.08 -0.31 4.87
CA ALA A 76 8.45 -0.93 6.13
C ALA A 76 8.84 0.14 7.15
N ASP A 77 8.39 -0.05 8.38
CA ASP A 77 8.75 0.75 9.55
C ASP A 77 9.39 -0.15 10.60
N GLU A 78 10.46 0.37 11.23
CA GLU A 78 11.31 -0.37 12.16
C GLU A 78 10.56 -0.80 13.44
N ASP A 79 9.52 -0.07 13.84
CA ASP A 79 8.80 -0.29 15.09
C ASP A 79 7.35 -0.76 14.92
N GLU A 80 6.63 -0.29 13.90
CA GLU A 80 5.19 -0.54 13.72
C GLU A 80 4.83 -1.54 12.61
N GLY A 81 5.79 -1.96 11.79
CA GLY A 81 5.58 -2.99 10.77
C GLY A 81 5.59 -2.45 9.35
N TYR A 82 4.43 -2.36 8.70
CA TYR A 82 4.31 -1.79 7.36
C TYR A 82 3.20 -0.75 7.31
N PHE A 83 3.43 0.31 6.55
CA PHE A 83 2.44 1.34 6.25
C PHE A 83 2.12 1.34 4.77
N LEU A 84 0.86 1.15 4.42
CA LEU A 84 0.35 1.47 3.09
C LEU A 84 0.02 2.95 3.05
N THR A 85 0.55 3.67 2.07
CA THR A 85 0.10 5.01 1.68
C THR A 85 -0.55 4.91 0.31
N MET A 86 -1.87 5.07 0.26
CA MET A 86 -2.64 5.10 -0.98
C MET A 86 -3.01 6.55 -1.30
N SER A 87 -2.83 6.97 -2.55
CA SER A 87 -3.24 8.29 -3.01
C SER A 87 -4.44 8.11 -3.93
N ILE A 88 -5.59 8.64 -3.53
CA ILE A 88 -6.83 8.58 -4.31
C ILE A 88 -7.11 9.98 -4.84
N LEU A 89 -7.41 10.10 -6.13
CA LEU A 89 -7.84 11.37 -6.74
C LEU A 89 -9.33 11.58 -6.49
N ASP A 90 -9.76 12.83 -6.37
CA ASP A 90 -11.18 13.18 -6.22
C ASP A 90 -12.07 12.58 -7.34
N ILE A 91 -11.53 12.53 -8.55
CA ILE A 91 -12.20 11.93 -9.73
C ILE A 91 -12.50 10.43 -9.56
N ASP A 92 -11.74 9.70 -8.75
CA ASP A 92 -11.97 8.29 -8.44
C ASP A 92 -13.01 8.07 -7.33
N LEU A 93 -13.30 9.11 -6.54
CA LEU A 93 -14.30 9.04 -5.46
C LEU A 93 -15.70 9.37 -5.95
N ASN A 94 -15.81 10.11 -7.06
CA ASN A 94 -17.08 10.39 -7.70
C ASN A 94 -17.45 9.24 -8.66
N GLY A 95 -17.77 8.08 -8.09
CA GLY A 95 -18.35 6.98 -8.83
C GLY A 95 -19.44 7.49 -9.77
N GLU A 96 -19.29 7.24 -11.06
CA GLU A 96 -20.36 7.51 -12.02
C GLU A 96 -21.63 6.79 -11.52
N ASP A 97 -22.70 7.56 -11.34
CA ASP A 97 -24.01 7.12 -10.83
C ASP A 97 -24.65 6.03 -11.69
#